data_AF-A0A820IYV2-F1
#
_entry.id   AF-A0A820IYV2-F1
#
_cell.length_a   1.000
_cell.length_b   1.000
_cell.length_c   1.000
_cell.angle_alpha   90.00
_cell.angle_beta   90.00
_cell.angle_gamma   90.00
#
_symmetry.space_group_name_H-M   'P 1'
#
loop_
_entity.id
_entity.type
_entity.pdbx_description
1 polymer ?
#
loop_
_entity_poly.entity_id
_entity_poly.type
_entity_poly.pdbx_seq_one_letter_code
_entity_poly.pdbx_strand_id
1 'polypeptide(L)'
;VATTEVFTHLLESLIYNNLETKIKPMKVSAAAISACLEKFKQSPKVMCKNYELLVISCCLMQLMDSISQNQKMERLIGLEKILVQALTTNAGPSPFSIILQTLKEDLMKSEEQRQLKLIDYVILLVHIYSLAGNDVFYGKEEKERTHKLIGKEILNDSSFTNSLREEMKTLGYSLEIEHALDIIYQKLDLLLSYKRRYKYLNSLIVHGYDEQPNYRQSLLKQIFDLFKRHGSSGSSSPSLSSRLSSATNVSTTQQEQLMHDIEHIPFDGFTDFFKSAARGFFGDTKPNLTSNDYSTIVIFIVGGVTSHEIQLVHEYSQQIRKQIIIGSSGIMKPEDVLSILLK
;
A
#
# COMPACT_ATOMS: atom_id res chain seq x y z
N VAL A 1 27.44 -3.63 -13.56
CA VAL A 1 27.58 -4.72 -14.56
C VAL A 1 26.50 -4.60 -15.62
N ALA A 2 25.21 -4.71 -15.28
CA ALA A 2 24.13 -4.55 -16.27
C ALA A 2 24.07 -3.14 -16.92
N THR A 3 24.31 -2.07 -16.16
CA THR A 3 24.32 -0.68 -16.67
C THR A 3 25.43 -0.42 -17.69
N THR A 4 26.63 -0.94 -17.43
CA THR A 4 27.80 -0.82 -18.32
C THR A 4 27.61 -1.65 -19.59
N GLU A 5 27.00 -2.82 -19.49
CA GLU A 5 26.76 -3.72 -20.61
C GLU A 5 25.70 -3.16 -21.57
N VAL A 6 24.57 -2.66 -21.05
CA VAL A 6 23.55 -2.02 -21.88
C VAL A 6 24.08 -0.74 -22.54
N PHE A 7 24.88 0.05 -21.82
CA PHE A 7 25.51 1.25 -22.42
C PHE A 7 26.49 0.91 -23.54
N THR A 8 27.28 -0.17 -23.40
CA THR A 8 28.17 -0.65 -24.46
C THR A 8 27.38 -1.10 -25.69
N HIS A 9 26.32 -1.89 -25.52
CA HIS A 9 25.48 -2.32 -26.64
C HIS A 9 24.75 -1.15 -27.32
N LEU A 10 24.37 -0.11 -26.56
CA LEU A 10 23.80 1.11 -27.11
C LEU A 10 24.80 1.84 -28.01
N LEU A 11 26.06 1.95 -27.59
CA LEU A 11 27.14 2.56 -28.38
C LEU A 11 27.49 1.72 -29.61
N GLU A 12 27.56 0.40 -29.49
CA GLU A 12 27.77 -0.51 -30.62
C GLU A 12 26.66 -0.38 -31.66
N SER A 13 25.40 -0.28 -31.22
CA SER A 13 24.25 -0.08 -32.11
C SER A 13 24.31 1.27 -32.83
N LEU A 14 24.76 2.35 -32.17
CA LEU A 14 24.95 3.64 -32.84
C LEU A 14 25.98 3.57 -33.97
N ILE A 15 27.08 2.85 -33.76
CA ILE A 15 28.16 2.70 -34.76
C ILE A 15 27.71 1.79 -35.90
N TYR A 16 27.10 0.66 -35.58
CA TYR A 16 26.58 -0.29 -36.56
C TYR A 16 25.56 0.36 -37.50
N ASN A 17 24.75 1.30 -37.00
CA ASN A 17 23.76 2.03 -37.79
C ASN A 17 24.30 3.35 -38.38
N ASN A 18 25.62 3.60 -38.34
CA ASN A 18 26.29 4.81 -38.85
C ASN A 18 25.75 6.13 -38.26
N LEU A 19 25.13 6.08 -37.07
CA LEU A 19 24.64 7.26 -36.34
C LEU A 19 25.76 7.94 -35.54
N GLU A 20 26.86 7.23 -35.31
CA GLU A 20 28.06 7.77 -34.66
C GLU A 20 29.33 7.12 -35.24
N THR A 21 30.41 7.91 -35.36
CA THR A 21 31.63 7.48 -36.06
C THR A 21 32.76 7.03 -35.13
N LYS A 22 32.66 7.29 -33.81
CA LYS A 22 33.67 6.88 -32.81
C LYS A 22 33.04 6.64 -31.43
N ILE A 23 33.51 5.59 -30.73
CA ILE A 23 33.24 5.40 -29.30
C ILE A 23 34.02 6.45 -28.53
N LYS A 24 33.32 7.39 -27.88
CA LYS A 24 33.93 8.21 -26.84
C LYS A 24 33.86 7.44 -25.53
N PRO A 25 34.99 7.19 -24.83
CA PRO A 25 34.94 6.64 -23.49
C PRO A 25 34.30 7.69 -22.57
N MET A 26 33.01 7.51 -22.27
CA MET A 26 32.26 8.31 -21.32
C MET A 26 31.98 7.49 -20.07
N LYS A 27 32.05 8.16 -18.91
CA LYS A 27 31.53 7.60 -17.67
C LYS A 27 30.03 7.35 -17.86
N VAL A 28 29.58 6.13 -17.56
CA VAL A 28 28.16 5.75 -17.66
C VAL A 28 27.37 6.63 -16.70
N SER A 29 26.52 7.49 -17.24
CA SER A 29 25.61 8.38 -16.51
C SER A 29 24.27 8.46 -17.25
N ALA A 30 23.20 8.85 -16.55
CA ALA A 30 21.89 9.05 -17.18
C ALA A 30 21.95 10.08 -18.32
N ALA A 31 22.71 11.17 -18.13
CA ALA A 31 22.96 12.15 -19.17
C ALA A 31 23.69 11.56 -20.41
N ALA A 32 24.62 10.63 -20.21
CA ALA A 32 25.32 9.95 -21.29
C ALA A 32 24.37 9.04 -22.10
N ILE A 33 23.48 8.31 -21.42
CA ILE A 33 22.46 7.47 -22.05
C ILE A 33 21.46 8.35 -22.81
N SER A 34 20.99 9.45 -22.20
CA SER A 34 20.09 10.42 -22.85
C SER A 34 20.70 10.98 -24.14
N ALA A 35 21.97 11.37 -24.12
CA ALA A 35 22.66 11.89 -25.31
C ALA A 35 22.77 10.85 -26.45
N CYS A 36 22.87 9.56 -26.11
CA CYS A 36 22.85 8.47 -27.08
C CYS A 36 21.44 8.24 -27.64
N LEU A 37 20.41 8.27 -26.79
CA LEU A 37 19.01 8.11 -27.19
C LEU A 37 18.55 9.22 -28.15
N GLU A 38 18.99 10.46 -27.96
CA GLU A 38 18.68 11.57 -28.87
C GLU A 38 19.16 11.32 -30.31
N LYS A 39 20.26 10.60 -30.51
CA LYS A 39 20.77 10.28 -31.86
C LYS A 39 19.87 9.28 -32.59
N PHE A 40 19.22 8.37 -31.86
CA PHE A 40 18.24 7.44 -32.45
C PHE A 40 16.94 8.15 -32.87
N LYS A 41 16.55 9.24 -32.19
CA LYS A 41 15.35 10.02 -32.56
C LYS A 41 15.44 10.62 -33.97
N GLN A 42 16.65 10.83 -34.49
CA GLN A 42 16.88 11.37 -35.84
C GLN A 42 16.57 10.35 -36.94
N SER A 43 16.44 9.05 -36.62
CA SER A 43 16.16 7.99 -37.59
C SER A 43 15.11 7.00 -37.09
N PRO A 44 13.82 7.19 -37.44
CA PRO A 44 12.74 6.32 -36.97
C PRO A 44 12.89 4.87 -37.42
N LYS A 45 13.52 4.62 -38.59
CA LYS A 45 13.79 3.26 -39.08
C LYS A 45 14.78 2.50 -38.20
N VAL A 46 15.82 3.18 -37.71
CA VAL A 46 16.81 2.58 -36.80
C VAL A 46 16.21 2.42 -35.41
N MET A 47 15.32 3.33 -35.01
CA MET A 47 14.57 3.24 -33.76
C MET A 47 13.73 1.97 -33.69
N CYS A 48 12.94 1.68 -34.73
CA CYS A 48 12.13 0.45 -34.80
C CYS A 48 12.98 -0.82 -34.77
N LYS A 49 14.18 -0.81 -35.37
CA LYS A 49 15.08 -1.97 -35.39
C LYS A 49 15.71 -2.27 -34.03
N ASN A 50 15.88 -1.26 -33.18
CA ASN A 50 16.55 -1.38 -31.88
C ASN A 50 15.62 -1.09 -30.70
N TYR A 51 14.30 -1.17 -30.88
CA TYR A 51 13.32 -0.67 -29.91
C TYR A 51 13.46 -1.32 -28.52
N GLU A 52 13.76 -2.62 -28.44
CA GLU A 52 13.97 -3.34 -27.17
C GLU A 52 15.13 -2.76 -26.37
N LEU A 53 16.28 -2.56 -27.04
CA LEU A 53 17.47 -1.94 -26.45
C LEU A 53 17.20 -0.50 -26.02
N LEU A 54 16.44 0.27 -26.80
CA LEU A 54 16.07 1.65 -26.47
C LEU A 54 15.14 1.70 -25.26
N VAL A 55 14.15 0.81 -25.17
CA VAL A 55 13.25 0.70 -24.01
C VAL A 55 14.04 0.36 -22.76
N ILE A 56 14.92 -0.65 -22.82
CA ILE A 56 15.79 -1.03 -21.68
C ILE A 56 16.70 0.13 -21.28
N SER A 57 17.28 0.85 -22.25
CA SER A 57 18.14 2.02 -22.00
C SER A 57 17.37 3.19 -21.37
N CYS A 58 16.13 3.45 -21.81
CA CYS A 58 15.24 4.43 -21.17
C CYS A 58 14.91 4.04 -19.73
N CYS A 59 14.57 2.78 -19.48
CA CYS A 59 14.31 2.28 -18.12
C CYS A 59 15.55 2.44 -17.22
N LEU A 60 16.74 2.11 -17.73
CA LEU A 60 17.99 2.29 -16.99
C LEU A 60 18.32 3.76 -16.72
N MET A 61 18.10 4.63 -17.70
CA MET A 61 18.28 6.08 -17.53
C MET A 61 17.36 6.61 -16.42
N GLN A 62 16.07 6.25 -16.45
CA GLN A 62 15.11 6.62 -15.42
C GLN A 62 15.50 6.08 -14.04
N LEU A 63 15.99 4.84 -13.97
CA LEU A 63 16.46 4.21 -12.74
C LEU A 63 17.72 4.89 -12.17
N MET A 64 18.58 5.42 -13.05
CA MET A 64 19.77 6.17 -12.68
C MET A 64 19.46 7.61 -12.24
N ASP A 65 18.50 8.27 -12.89
CA ASP A 65 18.02 9.59 -12.46
C ASP A 65 17.22 9.49 -11.15
N SER A 66 16.60 8.34 -10.89
CA SER A 66 15.85 8.08 -9.67
C SER A 66 16.70 7.62 -8.49
N ILE A 67 18.04 7.69 -8.52
CA ILE A 67 18.90 7.25 -7.40
C ILE A 67 18.53 7.94 -6.08
N SER A 68 18.19 9.23 -6.10
CA SER A 68 17.72 9.98 -4.91
C SER A 68 16.37 9.47 -4.41
N GLN A 69 15.47 9.10 -5.34
CA GLN A 69 14.19 8.47 -4.98
C GLN A 69 14.40 7.04 -4.47
N ASN A 70 15.38 6.30 -4.99
CA ASN A 70 15.75 4.97 -4.49
C ASN A 70 16.26 5.06 -3.05
N GLN A 71 17.09 6.04 -2.70
CA GLN A 71 17.53 6.25 -1.31
C GLN A 71 16.36 6.58 -0.37
N LYS A 72 15.43 7.45 -0.81
CA LYS A 72 14.19 7.74 -0.07
C LYS A 72 13.39 6.45 0.14
N MET A 73 13.18 5.66 -0.91
CA MET A 73 12.41 4.42 -0.87
C MET A 73 13.07 3.35 0.00
N GLU A 74 14.37 3.15 -0.09
CA GLU A 74 15.13 2.25 0.78
C GLU A 74 14.97 2.64 2.25
N ARG A 75 15.05 3.94 2.55
CA ARG A 75 14.84 4.45 3.89
C ARG A 75 13.40 4.23 4.38
N LEU A 76 12.40 4.48 3.54
CA LEU A 76 11.00 4.25 3.88
C LEU A 76 10.72 2.76 4.14
N ILE A 77 11.24 1.87 3.29
CA ILE A 77 11.12 0.41 3.47
C ILE A 77 11.84 -0.03 4.75
N GLY A 78 13.01 0.55 5.04
CA GLY A 78 13.73 0.29 6.29
C GLY A 78 12.91 0.70 7.52
N LEU A 79 12.34 1.91 7.50
CA LEU A 79 11.47 2.40 8.57
C LEU A 79 10.20 1.55 8.71
N GLU A 80 9.55 1.18 7.61
CA GLU A 80 8.37 0.31 7.63
C GLU A 80 8.68 -1.00 8.37
N LYS A 81 9.78 -1.68 8.02
CA LYS A 81 10.19 -2.93 8.67
C LYS A 81 10.42 -2.75 10.18
N ILE A 82 11.12 -1.68 10.57
CA ILE A 82 11.39 -1.37 11.97
C ILE A 82 10.08 -1.12 12.72
N LEU A 83 9.14 -0.37 12.12
CA LEU A 83 7.85 -0.05 12.72
C LEU A 83 6.97 -1.29 12.86
N VAL A 84 6.92 -2.16 11.84
CA VAL A 84 6.21 -3.45 11.92
C VAL A 84 6.77 -4.31 13.05
N GLN A 85 8.10 -4.36 13.20
CA GLN A 85 8.73 -5.10 14.29
C GLN A 85 8.44 -4.48 15.67
N ALA A 86 8.49 -3.16 15.78
CA ALA A 86 8.18 -2.44 17.01
C ALA A 86 6.72 -2.61 17.45
N LEU A 87 5.79 -2.72 16.50
CA LEU A 87 4.36 -2.97 16.78
C LEU A 87 4.09 -4.36 17.36
N THR A 88 5.00 -5.31 17.16
CA THR A 88 4.84 -6.71 17.58
C THR A 88 5.59 -7.07 18.86
N THR A 89 6.55 -6.23 19.26
CA THR A 89 7.49 -6.55 20.34
C THR A 89 7.29 -5.55 21.48
N ASN A 90 6.89 -6.02 22.66
CA ASN A 90 6.71 -5.17 23.85
C ASN A 90 8.03 -4.77 24.54
N ALA A 91 9.16 -5.31 24.07
CA ALA A 91 10.49 -5.17 24.70
C ALA A 91 11.40 -4.13 24.01
N GLY A 92 10.84 -3.14 23.31
CA GLY A 92 11.61 -2.18 22.52
C GLY A 92 11.02 -0.75 22.51
N PRO A 93 11.65 0.19 21.78
CA PRO A 93 11.12 1.53 21.62
C PRO A 93 9.77 1.48 20.90
N SER A 94 8.84 2.34 21.33
CA SER A 94 7.54 2.38 20.67
C SER A 94 7.67 2.87 19.21
N PRO A 95 6.72 2.50 18.33
CA PRO A 95 6.66 3.02 16.97
C PRO A 95 6.67 4.55 16.90
N PHE A 96 6.04 5.23 17.87
CA PHE A 96 6.03 6.68 17.97
C PHE A 96 7.40 7.23 18.38
N SER A 97 8.11 6.57 19.30
CA SER A 97 9.48 6.96 19.66
C SER A 97 10.42 6.87 18.45
N ILE A 98 10.27 5.82 17.63
CA ILE A 98 11.07 5.65 16.40
C ILE A 98 10.80 6.78 15.41
N ILE A 99 9.53 7.11 15.14
CA ILE A 99 9.18 8.26 14.28
C ILE A 99 9.73 9.56 14.87
N LEU A 100 9.54 9.80 16.17
CA LEU A 100 9.97 11.02 16.85
C LEU A 100 11.48 11.22 16.75
N GLN A 101 12.26 10.16 16.99
CA GLN A 101 13.71 10.21 16.89
C GLN A 101 14.15 10.44 15.44
N THR A 102 13.57 9.71 14.49
CA THR A 102 13.91 9.85 13.06
C THR A 102 13.59 11.25 12.55
N LEU A 103 12.46 11.84 12.99
CA LEU A 103 12.08 13.20 12.65
C LEU A 103 13.08 14.21 13.23
N LYS A 104 13.43 14.08 14.51
CA LYS A 104 14.45 14.96 15.13
C LYS A 104 15.77 14.89 14.38
N GLU A 105 16.25 13.69 14.06
CA GLU A 105 17.49 13.49 13.32
C GLU A 105 17.48 14.14 11.93
N ASP A 106 16.33 14.13 11.24
CA ASP A 106 16.22 14.81 9.95
C ASP A 106 16.04 16.32 10.09
N LEU A 107 15.39 16.82 11.15
CA LEU A 107 15.30 18.25 11.43
C LEU A 107 16.67 18.88 11.80
N MET A 108 17.61 18.08 12.32
CA MET A 108 18.99 18.52 12.56
C MET A 108 19.81 18.68 11.26
N LYS A 109 19.32 18.15 10.13
CA LYS A 109 19.99 18.24 8.82
C LYS A 109 19.45 19.43 8.03
N SER A 110 20.28 19.94 7.11
CA SER A 110 19.83 20.96 6.15
C SER A 110 18.75 20.39 5.22
N GLU A 111 17.87 21.25 4.69
CA GLU A 111 16.72 20.80 3.89
C GLU A 111 17.12 19.92 2.69
N GLU A 112 18.22 20.24 2.03
CA GLU A 112 18.78 19.50 0.89
C GLU A 112 19.33 18.11 1.27
N GLN A 113 19.65 17.91 2.54
CA GLN A 113 20.15 16.63 3.08
C GLN A 113 19.04 15.77 3.66
N ARG A 114 17.81 16.30 3.78
CA ARG A 114 16.66 15.56 4.26
C ARG A 114 16.17 14.62 3.16
N GLN A 115 16.21 13.33 3.44
CA GLN A 115 15.71 12.30 2.53
C GLN A 115 14.19 12.15 2.61
N LEU A 116 13.60 12.53 3.75
CA LEU A 116 12.16 12.45 4.02
C LEU A 116 11.58 13.86 4.15
N LYS A 117 10.38 14.03 3.61
CA LYS A 117 9.56 15.25 3.75
C LYS A 117 8.55 15.07 4.88
N LEU A 118 7.95 16.16 5.36
CA LEU A 118 6.92 16.10 6.41
C LEU A 118 5.73 15.19 6.05
N ILE A 119 5.33 15.17 4.78
CA ILE A 119 4.28 14.26 4.28
C ILE A 119 4.62 12.80 4.50
N ASP A 120 5.90 12.42 4.40
CA ASP A 120 6.32 11.04 4.59
C ASP A 120 6.09 10.59 6.05
N TYR A 121 6.27 11.49 7.02
CA TYR A 121 5.95 11.19 8.43
C TYR A 121 4.45 11.07 8.68
N VAL A 122 3.62 11.87 8.01
CA VAL A 122 2.15 11.70 8.08
C VAL A 122 1.74 10.34 7.50
N ILE A 123 2.34 9.92 6.38
CA ILE A 123 2.13 8.59 5.80
C ILE A 123 2.56 7.49 6.77
N LEU A 124 3.71 7.63 7.44
CA LEU A 124 4.16 6.68 8.45
C LEU A 124 3.22 6.62 9.67
N LEU A 125 2.63 7.75 10.07
CA LEU A 125 1.57 7.75 11.09
C LEU A 125 0.36 6.95 10.59
N VAL A 126 -0.17 7.23 9.40
CA VAL A 126 -1.29 6.45 8.84
C VAL A 126 -0.96 4.96 8.82
N HIS A 127 0.28 4.62 8.43
CA HIS A 127 0.76 3.26 8.41
C HIS A 127 0.70 2.61 9.80
N ILE A 128 1.27 3.25 10.84
CA ILE A 128 1.21 2.75 12.22
C ILE A 128 -0.24 2.62 12.68
N TYR A 129 -1.07 3.65 12.52
CA TYR A 129 -2.47 3.61 12.95
C TYR A 129 -3.29 2.55 12.20
N SER A 130 -2.95 2.25 10.95
CA SER A 130 -3.58 1.17 10.17
C SER A 130 -3.15 -0.23 10.64
N LEU A 131 -1.91 -0.39 11.09
CA LEU A 131 -1.36 -1.67 11.53
C LEU A 131 -1.56 -1.95 13.01
N ALA A 132 -1.58 -0.92 13.83
CA ALA A 132 -1.69 -1.06 15.25
C ALA A 132 -3.11 -1.50 15.63
N GLY A 133 -3.21 -2.72 16.16
CA GLY A 133 -4.46 -3.32 16.63
C GLY A 133 -4.75 -2.99 18.09
N ASN A 134 -5.47 -3.90 18.76
CA ASN A 134 -5.79 -3.80 20.19
C ASN A 134 -4.57 -3.96 21.10
N ASP A 135 -3.48 -4.55 20.61
CA ASP A 135 -2.39 -5.09 21.42
C ASP A 135 -1.15 -4.18 21.50
N VAL A 136 -1.23 -2.95 20.99
CA VAL A 136 -0.08 -2.05 20.95
C VAL A 136 -0.05 -1.18 22.20
N PHE A 137 0.97 -1.39 23.04
CA PHE A 137 1.28 -0.58 24.20
C PHE A 137 1.82 0.78 23.73
N TYR A 138 0.92 1.76 23.60
CA TYR A 138 1.33 3.11 23.28
C TYR A 138 1.92 3.77 24.53
N GLY A 139 3.14 4.28 24.45
CA GLY A 139 3.51 5.44 25.24
C GLY A 139 2.56 6.57 24.85
N LYS A 140 1.44 6.75 25.57
CA LYS A 140 0.46 7.82 25.33
C LYS A 140 1.16 9.18 25.23
N GLU A 141 2.18 9.36 26.07
CA GLU A 141 3.06 10.51 26.07
C GLU A 141 3.90 10.65 24.79
N GLU A 142 4.44 9.54 24.26
CA GLU A 142 5.24 9.54 23.03
C GLU A 142 4.38 9.85 21.80
N LYS A 143 3.16 9.31 21.74
CA LYS A 143 2.15 9.68 20.73
C LYS A 143 1.92 11.19 20.74
N GLU A 144 1.61 11.75 21.92
CA GLU A 144 1.32 13.17 22.05
C GLU A 144 2.52 14.06 21.69
N ARG A 145 3.73 13.69 22.11
CA ARG A 145 4.97 14.37 21.72
C ARG A 145 5.19 14.32 20.20
N THR A 146 4.91 13.19 19.56
CA THR A 146 5.06 13.02 18.11
C THR A 146 4.07 13.90 17.35
N HIS A 147 2.80 13.91 17.75
CA HIS A 147 1.78 14.77 17.15
C HIS A 147 2.14 16.25 17.30
N LYS A 148 2.52 16.69 18.52
CA LYS A 148 2.91 18.07 18.79
C LYS A 148 4.10 18.52 17.93
N LEU A 149 5.12 17.68 17.78
CA LEU A 149 6.28 18.02 16.96
C LEU A 149 5.91 18.11 15.47
N ILE A 150 5.21 17.11 14.93
CA ILE A 150 4.79 17.10 13.52
C ILE A 150 3.88 18.31 13.23
N GLY A 151 2.90 18.59 14.09
CA GLY A 151 2.01 19.73 13.93
C GLY A 151 2.76 21.06 13.93
N LYS A 152 3.70 21.24 14.86
CA LYS A 152 4.56 22.44 14.90
C LYS A 152 5.38 22.61 13.62
N GLU A 153 6.01 21.54 13.12
CA GLU A 153 6.81 21.61 11.91
C GLU A 153 5.96 21.85 10.66
N ILE A 154 4.75 21.28 10.59
CA ILE A 154 3.81 21.56 9.50
C ILE A 154 3.44 23.04 9.46
N LEU A 155 3.15 23.65 10.63
CA LEU A 155 2.82 25.07 10.71
C LEU A 155 3.99 25.99 10.28
N ASN A 156 5.23 25.53 10.48
CA ASN A 156 6.43 26.26 10.05
C ASN A 156 6.79 26.01 8.56
N ASP A 157 6.37 24.88 7.98
CA ASP A 157 6.60 24.55 6.58
C ASP A 157 5.53 25.20 5.69
N SER A 158 5.91 26.31 5.07
CA SER A 158 5.05 27.03 4.11
C SER A 158 4.64 26.20 2.90
N SER A 159 5.48 25.28 2.42
CA SER A 159 5.18 24.41 1.28
C SER A 159 4.09 23.42 1.64
N PHE A 160 4.22 22.76 2.80
CA PHE A 160 3.22 21.81 3.27
C PHE A 160 1.91 22.54 3.60
N THR A 161 1.99 23.67 4.30
CA THR A 161 0.84 24.47 4.68
C THR A 161 0.02 24.93 3.46
N ASN A 162 0.70 25.35 2.39
CA ASN A 162 0.02 25.74 1.14
C ASN A 162 -0.67 24.54 0.48
N SER A 163 0.01 23.40 0.39
CA SER A 163 -0.55 22.16 -0.15
C SER A 163 -1.79 21.71 0.64
N LEU A 164 -1.72 21.73 1.97
CA LEU A 164 -2.86 21.42 2.83
C LEU A 164 -4.02 22.41 2.64
N ARG A 165 -3.73 23.72 2.54
CA ARG A 165 -4.74 24.75 2.30
C ARG A 165 -5.42 24.60 0.94
N GLU A 166 -4.67 24.24 -0.09
CA GLU A 166 -5.22 23.94 -1.41
C GLU A 166 -6.17 22.74 -1.34
N GLU A 167 -5.76 21.65 -0.68
CA GLU A 167 -6.59 20.46 -0.48
C GLU A 167 -7.86 20.77 0.33
N MET A 168 -7.77 21.64 1.34
CA MET A 168 -8.95 22.08 2.07
C MET A 168 -9.91 22.88 1.19
N LYS A 169 -9.39 23.76 0.32
CA LYS A 169 -10.20 24.53 -0.63
C LYS A 169 -10.89 23.64 -1.66
N THR A 170 -10.21 22.63 -2.20
CA THR A 170 -10.82 21.69 -3.16
C THR A 170 -11.97 20.91 -2.54
N LEU A 171 -11.89 20.64 -1.23
CA LEU A 171 -12.94 19.99 -0.45
C LEU A 171 -14.03 20.95 0.08
N GLY A 172 -13.90 22.26 -0.16
CA GLY A 172 -14.87 23.27 0.26
C GLY A 172 -14.76 23.68 1.73
N TYR A 173 -13.66 23.36 2.41
CA TYR A 173 -13.41 23.77 3.79
C TYR A 173 -12.75 25.15 3.89
N SER A 174 -13.25 26.00 4.80
CA SER A 174 -12.65 27.29 5.17
C SER A 174 -12.16 27.26 6.62
N LEU A 175 -11.43 26.20 6.99
CA LEU A 175 -10.89 26.02 8.34
C LEU A 175 -9.46 26.54 8.42
N GLU A 176 -9.03 26.90 9.63
CA GLU A 176 -7.62 27.15 9.91
C GLU A 176 -6.82 25.84 9.89
N ILE A 177 -5.52 25.94 9.61
CA ILE A 177 -4.63 24.77 9.47
C ILE A 177 -4.55 23.97 10.77
N GLU A 178 -4.58 24.63 11.92
CA GLU A 178 -4.58 24.00 13.24
C GLU A 178 -5.79 23.09 13.42
N HIS A 179 -6.98 23.57 13.04
CA HIS A 179 -8.20 22.77 13.05
C HIS A 179 -8.14 21.59 12.07
N ALA A 180 -7.50 21.76 10.91
CA ALA A 180 -7.30 20.67 9.95
C ALA A 180 -6.38 19.58 10.50
N LEU A 181 -5.32 19.95 11.22
CA LEU A 181 -4.43 19.01 11.90
C LEU A 181 -5.17 18.23 12.99
N ASP A 182 -6.02 18.90 13.76
CA ASP A 182 -6.87 18.24 14.76
C ASP A 182 -7.82 17.21 14.12
N ILE A 183 -8.44 17.56 12.98
CA ILE A 183 -9.29 16.62 12.21
C ILE A 183 -8.46 15.41 11.76
N ILE A 184 -7.25 15.63 11.25
CA ILE A 184 -6.36 14.54 10.82
C ILE A 184 -6.07 13.60 11.99
N TYR A 185 -5.66 14.13 13.16
CA TYR A 185 -5.36 13.31 14.33
C TYR A 185 -6.59 12.59 14.89
N GLN A 186 -7.76 13.24 14.86
CA GLN A 186 -9.02 12.60 15.22
C GLN A 186 -9.35 11.43 14.30
N LYS A 187 -9.19 11.56 12.98
CA LYS A 187 -9.43 10.47 12.04
C LYS A 187 -8.43 9.32 12.18
N LEU A 188 -7.19 9.61 12.54
CA LEU A 188 -6.23 8.58 12.90
C LEU A 188 -6.72 7.79 14.13
N ASP A 189 -7.22 8.47 15.17
CA ASP A 189 -7.80 7.79 16.34
C ASP A 189 -9.08 7.00 16.02
N LEU A 190 -9.88 7.47 15.06
CA LEU A 190 -11.00 6.69 14.53
C LEU A 190 -10.53 5.45 13.78
N LEU A 191 -9.44 5.52 13.01
CA LEU A 191 -8.87 4.38 12.29
C LEU A 191 -8.49 3.23 13.25
N LEU A 192 -7.88 3.57 14.38
CA LEU A 192 -7.62 2.59 15.46
C LEU A 192 -8.91 1.98 15.99
N SER A 193 -9.93 2.82 16.20
CA SER A 193 -11.23 2.42 16.75
C SER A 193 -11.99 1.49 15.81
N TYR A 194 -11.96 1.75 14.49
CA TYR A 194 -12.56 0.88 13.48
C TYR A 194 -11.90 -0.49 13.43
N LYS A 195 -10.57 -0.56 13.57
CA LYS A 195 -9.87 -1.83 13.61
C LYS A 195 -10.32 -2.71 14.77
N ARG A 196 -10.71 -2.13 15.93
CA ARG A 196 -11.27 -2.91 17.05
C ARG A 196 -12.49 -3.76 16.64
N ARG A 197 -13.25 -3.34 15.63
CA ARG A 197 -14.47 -4.01 15.16
C ARG A 197 -14.18 -5.22 14.26
N TYR A 198 -13.01 -5.29 13.61
CA TYR A 198 -12.66 -6.33 12.64
C TYR A 198 -11.93 -7.54 13.25
N LYS A 199 -12.53 -8.21 14.25
CA LYS A 199 -11.91 -9.32 15.02
C LYS A 199 -11.21 -10.41 14.18
N TYR A 200 -11.69 -10.68 12.96
CA TYR A 200 -11.16 -11.74 12.08
C TYR A 200 -10.12 -11.28 11.04
N LEU A 201 -9.98 -9.96 10.82
CA LEU A 201 -9.03 -9.34 9.88
C LEU A 201 -8.01 -8.47 10.64
N ASN A 202 -7.89 -8.68 11.95
CA ASN A 202 -7.12 -7.83 12.86
C ASN A 202 -5.61 -8.04 12.75
N SER A 203 -5.14 -9.23 12.39
CA SER A 203 -3.71 -9.51 12.27
C SER A 203 -3.21 -9.18 10.87
N LEU A 204 -3.15 -7.88 10.53
CA LEU A 204 -2.42 -7.42 9.34
C LEU A 204 -0.91 -7.65 9.47
N ILE A 205 -0.43 -7.92 10.68
CA ILE A 205 0.94 -8.34 10.92
C ILE A 205 0.95 -9.86 11.08
N VAL A 206 1.74 -10.52 10.24
CA VAL A 206 2.02 -11.95 10.34
C VAL A 206 3.29 -12.09 11.15
N HIS A 207 3.21 -12.85 12.25
CA HIS A 207 4.38 -13.22 13.01
C HIS A 207 5.22 -14.18 12.18
N GLY A 208 6.48 -13.83 11.94
CA GLY A 208 7.43 -14.76 11.35
C GLY A 208 7.69 -15.91 12.32
N TYR A 209 7.99 -17.09 11.77
CA TYR A 209 8.48 -18.21 12.56
C TYR A 209 10.01 -18.11 12.67
N ASP A 210 10.54 -18.39 13.87
CA ASP A 210 11.97 -18.48 14.22
C ASP A 210 12.84 -17.31 13.72
N GLU A 211 13.37 -17.42 12.49
CA GLU A 211 14.35 -16.52 11.86
C GLU A 211 13.75 -15.50 10.89
N GLN A 212 12.44 -15.54 10.63
CA GLN A 212 11.78 -14.59 9.73
C GLN A 212 11.26 -13.37 10.50
N PRO A 213 11.53 -12.14 10.03
CA PRO A 213 10.98 -10.95 10.67
C PRO A 213 9.47 -10.87 10.45
N ASN A 214 8.80 -10.16 11.35
CA ASN A 214 7.37 -9.90 11.22
C ASN A 214 7.11 -9.04 9.99
N TYR A 215 6.04 -9.35 9.25
CA TYR A 215 5.72 -8.65 8.00
C TYR A 215 4.26 -8.29 7.89
N ARG A 216 3.98 -7.25 7.10
CA ARG A 216 2.62 -6.81 6.79
C ARG A 216 2.01 -7.69 5.71
N GLN A 217 0.80 -8.18 5.94
CA GLN A 217 -0.05 -8.82 4.94
C GLN A 217 -1.18 -7.86 4.54
N SER A 218 -1.36 -7.65 3.24
CA SER A 218 -2.49 -6.88 2.69
C SER A 218 -3.84 -7.52 3.07
N LEU A 219 -4.83 -6.69 3.36
CA LEU A 219 -6.20 -7.12 3.63
C LEU A 219 -6.78 -7.94 2.47
N LEU A 220 -6.51 -7.53 1.23
CA LEU A 220 -6.92 -8.28 0.04
C LEU A 220 -6.31 -9.68 0.02
N LYS A 221 -5.03 -9.81 0.38
CA LYS A 221 -4.39 -11.13 0.48
C LYS A 221 -5.06 -12.00 1.56
N GLN A 222 -5.47 -11.42 2.70
CA GLN A 222 -6.20 -12.17 3.72
C GLN A 222 -7.57 -12.64 3.23
N ILE A 223 -8.31 -11.77 2.53
CA ILE A 223 -9.60 -12.10 1.91
C ILE A 223 -9.41 -13.26 0.90
N PHE A 224 -8.37 -13.17 0.08
CA PHE A 224 -8.01 -14.22 -0.87
C PHE A 224 -7.58 -15.54 -0.22
N ASP A 225 -6.87 -15.50 0.90
CA ASP A 225 -6.52 -16.69 1.66
C ASP A 225 -7.75 -17.33 2.32
N LEU A 226 -8.73 -16.54 2.75
CA LEU A 226 -10.02 -17.05 3.22
C LEU A 226 -10.76 -17.80 2.11
N PHE A 227 -10.74 -17.29 0.88
CA PHE A 227 -11.33 -17.98 -0.27
C PHE A 227 -10.63 -19.32 -0.59
N LYS A 228 -9.30 -19.39 -0.45
CA LYS A 228 -8.55 -20.65 -0.64
C LYS A 228 -8.94 -21.72 0.37
N ARG A 229 -9.05 -21.35 1.66
CA ARG A 229 -9.35 -22.31 2.75
C ARG A 229 -10.73 -22.95 2.64
N HIS A 230 -11.68 -22.31 1.97
CA HIS A 230 -13.01 -22.88 1.75
C HIS A 230 -13.09 -23.84 0.56
N GLY A 231 -12.03 -23.97 -0.24
CA GLY A 231 -12.02 -24.84 -1.41
C GLY A 231 -11.08 -26.03 -1.40
N SER A 232 -10.29 -26.18 -0.35
CA SER A 232 -9.35 -27.29 -0.20
C SER A 232 -9.78 -28.16 0.98
N SER A 233 -10.74 -29.06 0.73
CA SER A 233 -11.01 -30.20 1.61
C SER A 233 -9.87 -31.22 1.49
N GLY A 234 -8.67 -30.85 1.95
CA GLY A 234 -7.49 -31.70 1.76
C GLY A 234 -6.14 -31.13 2.20
N SER A 235 -6.07 -30.34 3.28
CA SER A 235 -4.82 -30.26 4.06
C SER A 235 -5.05 -29.69 5.45
N SER A 236 -4.43 -30.36 6.41
CA SER A 236 -4.59 -30.24 7.85
C SER A 236 -4.23 -28.85 8.38
N SER A 237 -5.23 -28.00 8.54
CA SER A 237 -5.17 -26.85 9.45
C SER A 237 -6.55 -26.70 10.10
N PRO A 238 -6.63 -26.37 11.40
CA PRO A 238 -7.86 -26.52 12.16
C PRO A 238 -8.94 -25.59 11.60
N SER A 239 -10.05 -26.20 11.19
CA SER A 239 -11.21 -25.50 10.64
C SER A 239 -11.82 -24.55 11.68
N LEU A 240 -12.30 -23.39 11.23
CA LEU A 240 -12.97 -22.38 12.06
C LEU A 240 -14.11 -22.95 12.93
N SER A 241 -14.72 -24.07 12.53
CA SER A 241 -15.72 -24.80 13.32
C SER A 241 -15.20 -25.27 14.68
N SER A 242 -13.94 -25.71 14.79
CA SER A 242 -13.38 -26.15 16.08
C SER A 242 -13.07 -25.01 17.04
N ARG A 243 -12.92 -23.78 16.52
CA ARG A 243 -12.81 -22.54 17.31
C ARG A 243 -14.17 -21.88 17.59
N LEU A 244 -15.23 -22.26 16.89
CA LEU A 244 -16.59 -21.73 17.04
C LEU A 244 -17.42 -22.53 18.05
N SER A 245 -17.20 -23.84 18.19
CA SER A 245 -17.90 -24.67 19.19
C SER A 245 -17.57 -24.34 20.64
N SER A 246 -16.51 -23.56 20.89
CA SER A 246 -16.17 -23.07 22.23
C SER A 246 -16.76 -21.70 22.59
N ALA A 247 -17.48 -21.03 21.67
CA ALA A 247 -17.86 -19.63 21.86
C ALA A 247 -19.36 -19.28 21.74
N THR A 248 -20.25 -20.15 21.26
CA THR A 248 -21.68 -19.79 21.13
C THR A 248 -22.63 -20.95 21.36
N ASN A 249 -23.12 -21.10 22.60
CA ASN A 249 -24.39 -21.76 22.90
C ASN A 249 -25.49 -20.70 22.87
N VAL A 250 -26.05 -20.38 21.70
CA VAL A 250 -27.37 -19.72 21.61
C VAL A 250 -28.10 -20.29 20.41
N SER A 251 -29.06 -21.14 20.71
CA SER A 251 -30.10 -21.67 19.84
C SER A 251 -31.05 -20.54 19.45
N THR A 252 -31.41 -20.41 18.17
CA THR A 252 -32.80 -20.10 17.82
C THR A 252 -33.11 -20.45 16.37
N THR A 253 -34.24 -21.15 16.27
CA THR A 253 -34.95 -21.70 15.12
C THR A 253 -35.90 -20.66 14.51
N GLN A 254 -36.31 -20.91 13.27
CA GLN A 254 -37.50 -20.39 12.55
C GLN A 254 -37.44 -18.96 11.97
N GLN A 255 -37.33 -18.87 10.63
CA GLN A 255 -38.39 -18.36 9.74
C GLN A 255 -37.89 -18.30 8.29
N GLU A 256 -38.41 -19.21 7.46
CA GLU A 256 -38.53 -19.01 6.01
C GLU A 256 -39.82 -18.24 5.70
N GLN A 257 -39.89 -17.64 4.50
CA GLN A 257 -41.02 -17.02 3.81
C GLN A 257 -41.13 -15.48 3.89
N LEU A 258 -40.40 -14.78 3.02
CA LEU A 258 -40.98 -14.04 1.88
C LEU A 258 -39.83 -13.46 1.04
N MET A 259 -39.69 -13.89 -0.21
CA MET A 259 -38.90 -13.18 -1.22
C MET A 259 -39.81 -12.14 -1.87
N HIS A 260 -39.45 -10.85 -1.79
CA HIS A 260 -39.70 -9.83 -2.82
C HIS A 260 -38.66 -8.71 -2.64
N ASP A 261 -38.03 -8.37 -3.77
CA ASP A 261 -37.13 -7.27 -4.10
C ASP A 261 -36.49 -6.37 -3.01
N ILE A 262 -35.16 -6.32 -3.09
CA ILE A 262 -34.25 -5.19 -2.87
C ILE A 262 -34.68 -4.19 -1.78
N GLU A 263 -34.20 -4.40 -0.54
CA GLU A 263 -34.02 -3.29 0.39
C GLU A 263 -32.61 -3.27 0.98
N HIS A 264 -32.02 -2.08 0.89
CA HIS A 264 -30.80 -1.62 1.52
C HIS A 264 -30.58 -2.24 2.90
N ILE A 265 -29.63 -3.17 3.00
CA ILE A 265 -29.08 -3.54 4.31
C ILE A 265 -28.04 -2.47 4.67
N PRO A 266 -28.23 -1.70 5.77
CA PRO A 266 -27.29 -0.65 6.14
C PRO A 266 -25.89 -1.23 6.37
N PHE A 267 -24.91 -0.47 5.91
CA PHE A 267 -23.48 -0.77 5.94
C PHE A 267 -22.97 -0.87 7.40
N ASP A 268 -23.06 -2.06 8.00
CA ASP A 268 -22.40 -2.35 9.28
C ASP A 268 -21.52 -3.60 9.12
N GLY A 269 -20.23 -3.36 8.84
CA GLY A 269 -19.18 -4.38 8.86
C GLY A 269 -19.01 -5.22 7.59
N PHE A 270 -17.85 -5.08 6.93
CA PHE A 270 -17.41 -5.92 5.80
C PHE A 270 -17.39 -7.43 6.13
N THR A 271 -17.21 -7.81 7.40
CA THR A 271 -17.29 -9.22 7.84
C THR A 271 -18.71 -9.73 7.96
N ASP A 272 -19.68 -8.86 8.27
CA ASP A 272 -21.09 -9.23 8.31
C ASP A 272 -21.68 -9.24 6.90
N PHE A 273 -21.10 -8.53 5.92
CA PHE A 273 -21.34 -8.81 4.50
C PHE A 273 -20.89 -10.22 4.10
N PHE A 274 -19.75 -10.73 4.56
CA PHE A 274 -19.35 -12.12 4.24
C PHE A 274 -20.11 -13.18 5.04
N LYS A 275 -20.48 -12.89 6.30
CA LYS A 275 -21.32 -13.80 7.09
C LYS A 275 -22.78 -13.78 6.64
N SER A 276 -23.31 -12.62 6.25
CA SER A 276 -24.67 -12.42 5.77
C SER A 276 -24.82 -12.76 4.29
N ALA A 277 -23.85 -12.47 3.41
CA ALA A 277 -23.84 -13.03 2.06
C ALA A 277 -23.68 -14.56 2.06
N ALA A 278 -23.04 -15.13 3.08
CA ALA A 278 -23.03 -16.58 3.30
C ALA A 278 -24.31 -17.13 3.96
N ARG A 279 -25.23 -16.28 4.46
CA ARG A 279 -26.48 -16.71 5.14
C ARG A 279 -27.77 -16.32 4.42
N GLY A 280 -27.81 -15.18 3.75
CA GLY A 280 -28.99 -14.59 3.11
C GLY A 280 -29.09 -14.86 1.60
N PHE A 281 -28.03 -15.35 0.95
CA PHE A 281 -28.05 -15.71 -0.47
C PHE A 281 -28.22 -17.21 -0.75
N PHE A 282 -28.16 -18.08 0.27
CA PHE A 282 -28.13 -19.52 0.04
C PHE A 282 -28.98 -20.26 1.06
N GLY A 283 -30.19 -20.63 0.65
CA GLY A 283 -30.83 -21.83 1.16
C GLY A 283 -29.90 -23.03 0.90
N ASP A 284 -29.58 -23.77 1.95
CA ASP A 284 -28.92 -25.09 2.05
C ASP A 284 -27.67 -25.45 1.20
N THR A 285 -27.14 -24.59 0.33
CA THR A 285 -25.89 -24.86 -0.40
C THR A 285 -24.90 -23.72 -0.24
N LYS A 286 -23.96 -23.89 0.70
CA LYS A 286 -22.84 -22.96 0.93
C LYS A 286 -22.07 -22.69 -0.38
N PRO A 287 -21.81 -21.42 -0.76
CA PRO A 287 -21.08 -21.11 -1.98
C PRO A 287 -19.62 -21.51 -1.82
N ASN A 288 -19.22 -22.62 -2.43
CA ASN A 288 -17.83 -22.94 -2.66
C ASN A 288 -17.34 -22.08 -3.83
N LEU A 289 -16.65 -20.96 -3.56
CA LEU A 289 -16.03 -20.14 -4.61
C LEU A 289 -14.95 -20.88 -5.43
N THR A 290 -14.60 -22.10 -5.02
CA THR A 290 -13.72 -23.03 -5.72
C THR A 290 -14.45 -24.09 -6.54
N SER A 291 -15.80 -24.15 -6.49
CA SER A 291 -16.51 -24.83 -7.54
C SER A 291 -16.31 -24.06 -8.86
N ASN A 292 -16.35 -24.79 -9.96
CA ASN A 292 -16.13 -24.27 -11.31
C ASN A 292 -17.29 -23.37 -11.79
N ASP A 293 -18.22 -23.02 -10.90
CA ASP A 293 -19.51 -22.41 -11.24
C ASP A 293 -19.38 -20.91 -11.59
N TYR A 294 -18.28 -20.27 -11.18
CA TYR A 294 -18.02 -18.86 -11.47
C TYR A 294 -16.67 -18.70 -12.17
N SER A 295 -16.70 -18.31 -13.45
CA SER A 295 -15.52 -18.02 -14.26
C SER A 295 -14.91 -16.64 -13.96
N THR A 296 -15.72 -15.72 -13.42
CA THR A 296 -15.37 -14.31 -13.24
C THR A 296 -15.78 -13.80 -11.86
N ILE A 297 -14.85 -13.13 -11.17
CA ILE A 297 -15.07 -12.47 -9.87
C ILE A 297 -14.93 -10.96 -10.09
N VAL A 298 -15.92 -10.17 -9.66
CA VAL A 298 -15.86 -8.70 -9.72
C VAL A 298 -15.71 -8.13 -8.31
N ILE A 299 -14.68 -7.32 -8.09
CA ILE A 299 -14.39 -6.65 -6.81
C ILE A 299 -14.43 -5.15 -7.06
N PHE A 300 -15.28 -4.41 -6.35
CA PHE A 300 -15.28 -2.95 -6.40
C PHE A 300 -14.81 -2.37 -5.07
N ILE A 301 -13.70 -1.62 -5.08
CA ILE A 301 -13.10 -1.02 -3.88
C ILE A 301 -13.45 0.47 -3.82
N VAL A 302 -14.27 0.83 -2.83
CA VAL A 302 -14.60 2.23 -2.52
C VAL A 302 -13.47 2.83 -1.68
N GLY A 303 -12.99 4.01 -2.07
CA GLY A 303 -11.84 4.68 -1.43
C GLY A 303 -10.54 4.53 -2.21
N GLY A 304 -10.55 3.74 -3.28
CA GLY A 304 -9.44 3.60 -4.22
C GLY A 304 -8.57 2.38 -3.97
N VAL A 305 -7.70 2.07 -4.95
CA VAL A 305 -6.83 0.89 -4.94
C VAL A 305 -5.39 1.30 -5.26
N THR A 306 -4.42 0.62 -4.65
CA THR A 306 -3.00 0.85 -4.90
C THR A 306 -2.46 -0.08 -5.99
N SER A 307 -1.37 0.30 -6.66
CA SER A 307 -0.71 -0.56 -7.66
C SER A 307 -0.28 -1.91 -7.11
N HIS A 308 0.14 -1.96 -5.84
CA HIS A 308 0.51 -3.21 -5.17
C HIS A 308 -0.68 -4.15 -5.01
N GLU A 309 -1.87 -3.62 -4.69
CA GLU A 309 -3.09 -4.41 -4.58
C GLU A 309 -3.55 -4.95 -5.94
N ILE A 310 -3.46 -4.15 -7.00
CA ILE A 310 -3.72 -4.60 -8.37
C ILE A 310 -2.79 -5.77 -8.73
N GLN A 311 -1.50 -5.65 -8.42
CA GLN A 311 -0.52 -6.72 -8.64
C GLN A 311 -0.90 -7.99 -7.85
N LEU A 312 -1.23 -7.88 -6.57
CA LEU A 312 -1.63 -9.02 -5.74
C LEU A 312 -2.83 -9.76 -6.33
N VAL A 313 -3.80 -9.02 -6.87
CA VAL A 313 -4.99 -9.62 -7.46
C VAL A 313 -4.68 -10.29 -8.79
N HIS A 314 -3.78 -9.71 -9.59
CA HIS A 314 -3.28 -10.34 -10.81
C HIS A 314 -2.57 -11.66 -10.50
N GLU A 315 -1.66 -11.67 -9.52
CA GLU A 315 -0.98 -12.87 -9.05
C GLU A 315 -1.98 -13.92 -8.55
N TYR A 316 -3.01 -13.50 -7.81
CA TYR A 316 -4.03 -14.40 -7.31
C TYR A 316 -4.91 -14.98 -8.43
N SER A 317 -5.30 -14.16 -9.41
CA SER A 317 -6.07 -14.57 -10.60
C SER A 317 -5.35 -15.69 -11.36
N GLN A 318 -4.03 -15.59 -11.51
CA GLN A 318 -3.21 -16.64 -12.11
C GLN A 318 -3.22 -17.92 -11.26
N GLN A 319 -3.13 -17.81 -9.93
CA GLN A 319 -3.13 -18.96 -9.03
C GLN A 319 -4.44 -19.74 -9.04
N ILE A 320 -5.59 -19.04 -9.07
CA ILE A 320 -6.91 -19.69 -9.07
C ILE A 320 -7.43 -20.02 -10.48
N ARG A 321 -6.73 -19.58 -11.53
CA ARG A 321 -7.14 -19.71 -12.95
C ARG A 321 -8.56 -19.19 -13.23
N LYS A 322 -8.94 -18.09 -12.57
CA LYS A 322 -10.22 -17.40 -12.79
C LYS A 322 -9.98 -15.94 -13.17
N GLN A 323 -10.89 -15.37 -13.94
CA GLN A 323 -10.84 -13.95 -14.29
C GLN A 323 -11.26 -13.12 -13.07
N ILE A 324 -10.44 -12.18 -12.65
CA ILE A 324 -10.79 -11.22 -11.60
C ILE A 324 -10.81 -9.83 -12.22
N ILE A 325 -11.95 -9.16 -12.10
CA ILE A 325 -12.13 -7.76 -12.53
C ILE A 325 -12.15 -6.91 -11.26
N ILE A 326 -11.25 -5.93 -11.20
CA ILE A 326 -11.26 -4.94 -10.13
C ILE A 326 -11.75 -3.61 -10.68
N GLY A 327 -12.76 -3.05 -10.03
CA GLY A 327 -13.08 -1.64 -10.12
C GLY A 327 -12.69 -0.93 -8.82
N SER A 328 -12.41 0.37 -8.92
CA SER A 328 -12.24 1.22 -7.75
C SER A 328 -12.76 2.62 -8.05
N SER A 329 -12.97 3.41 -7.00
CA SER A 329 -13.26 4.85 -7.15
C SER A 329 -12.06 5.68 -7.65
N GLY A 330 -10.87 5.08 -7.72
CA GLY A 330 -9.64 5.73 -8.17
C GLY A 330 -8.40 4.87 -7.91
N ILE A 331 -7.29 5.20 -8.57
CA ILE A 331 -5.97 4.62 -8.27
C ILE A 331 -5.28 5.58 -7.32
N MET A 332 -4.89 5.09 -6.14
CA MET A 332 -4.34 5.90 -5.06
C MET A 332 -2.82 5.81 -5.00
N LYS A 333 -2.20 6.97 -4.80
CA LYS A 333 -0.78 7.11 -4.49
C LYS A 333 -0.61 7.43 -2.99
N PRO A 334 0.56 7.16 -2.39
CA PRO A 334 0.81 7.51 -0.99
C PRO A 334 0.61 9.00 -0.68
N GLU A 335 0.84 9.88 -1.65
CA GLU A 335 0.65 11.33 -1.49
C GLU A 335 -0.83 11.73 -1.34
N ASP A 336 -1.77 10.90 -1.84
CA ASP A 336 -3.21 11.20 -1.77
C ASP A 336 -3.78 11.05 -0.34
N VAL A 337 -2.96 10.60 0.62
CA VAL A 337 -3.34 10.37 2.02
C VAL A 337 -3.94 11.61 2.68
N LEU A 338 -3.45 12.82 2.38
CA LEU A 338 -4.02 14.05 2.94
C LEU A 338 -5.46 14.27 2.48
N SER A 339 -5.74 14.07 1.19
CA SER A 339 -7.09 14.18 0.63
C SER A 339 -8.07 13.23 1.33
N ILE A 340 -7.61 12.01 1.63
CA ILE A 340 -8.39 10.96 2.29
C ILE A 340 -8.63 11.31 3.76
N LEU A 341 -7.63 11.83 4.46
CA LEU A 341 -7.76 12.22 5.86
C LEU A 341 -8.59 13.51 6.02
N LEU A 342 -8.70 14.35 5.00
CA LEU A 342 -9.53 15.57 5.08
C LEU A 342 -10.99 15.34 4.63
N LYS A 343 -11.25 14.40 3.72
CA LYS A 343 -12.61 13.93 3.35
C LYS A 343 -13.25 13.19 4.51
#